data_AF-J9XT07-F1
#
_entry.id   AF-J9XT07-F1
#
_cell.length_a   1.000
_cell.length_b   1.000
_cell.length_c   1.000
_cell.angle_alpha   90.00
_cell.angle_beta   90.00
_cell.angle_gamma   90.00
#
_symmetry.space_group_name_H-M   'P 1'
#
loop_
_entity.id
_entity.type
_entity.pdbx_description
1 polymer ?
#
loop_
_entity_poly.entity_id
_entity_poly.type
_entity_poly.pdbx_seq_one_letter_code
_entity_poly.pdbx_strand_id
1 'polypeptide(L)'
;NKTNTTTTTSPEKKPLPRLCLFPQVPPHDTQTTQWPPRLLCPLPPPSTSANDLAQKLLKDYGLTAPVSGSQDQQDYDKAAGAPQQQVPKKERDPAVAAVEQAVQKIVASIDASVNPETGKAYTPAEKLNLTKDLTDFTGVVEAFVNQRGKVIDWQRINPPPKDMIVPYAELAPVAEAAKGAYLDKLVVLKLNGGLGTTMGCVGPKSAIEVHSKHTFPRLIVQQITHL
;
A
#
# COMPACT_ATOMS: atom_id res chain seq x y z
N ASN A 1 -31.70 -67.87 29.63
CA ASN A 1 -32.68 -67.71 28.54
C ASN A 1 -33.34 -66.35 28.68
N LYS A 2 -32.86 -65.35 27.93
CA LYS A 2 -33.46 -64.04 27.61
C LYS A 2 -32.37 -63.21 26.92
N THR A 3 -32.36 -63.29 25.59
CA THR A 3 -31.57 -62.46 24.68
C THR A 3 -32.27 -61.12 24.51
N ASN A 4 -31.58 -60.01 24.76
CA ASN A 4 -31.95 -58.70 24.23
C ASN A 4 -30.69 -58.05 23.66
N THR A 5 -30.74 -57.83 22.36
CA THR A 5 -29.73 -57.23 21.48
C THR A 5 -29.67 -55.72 21.69
N THR A 6 -28.50 -55.21 22.05
CA THR A 6 -28.19 -53.78 22.10
C THR A 6 -27.50 -53.37 20.81
N THR A 7 -28.19 -52.63 19.95
CA THR A 7 -27.61 -52.05 18.72
C THR A 7 -27.11 -50.64 19.03
N THR A 8 -25.79 -50.49 19.10
CA THR A 8 -25.09 -49.21 19.27
C THR A 8 -24.89 -48.56 17.91
N THR A 9 -25.57 -47.46 17.63
CA THR A 9 -25.40 -46.66 16.41
C THR A 9 -24.31 -45.60 16.60
N SER A 10 -23.25 -45.71 15.79
CA SER A 10 -22.14 -44.75 15.67
C SER A 10 -22.57 -43.53 14.85
N PRO A 11 -22.19 -42.28 15.22
CA PRO A 11 -22.52 -41.11 14.42
C PRO A 11 -21.66 -41.04 13.15
N GLU A 12 -22.37 -40.88 12.04
CA GLU A 12 -21.91 -40.79 10.66
C GLU A 12 -21.07 -39.52 10.41
N LYS A 13 -19.84 -39.69 9.90
CA LYS A 13 -18.94 -38.59 9.52
C LYS A 13 -19.44 -37.96 8.21
N LYS A 14 -19.89 -36.70 8.26
CA LYS A 14 -20.15 -35.87 7.06
C LYS A 14 -18.85 -35.65 6.26
N PRO A 15 -18.83 -35.84 4.92
CA PRO A 15 -17.66 -35.57 4.10
C PRO A 15 -17.46 -34.06 3.86
N LEU A 16 -16.21 -33.61 3.97
CA LEU A 16 -15.74 -32.24 3.67
C LEU A 16 -15.87 -31.95 2.16
N PRO A 17 -16.18 -30.70 1.75
CA PRO A 17 -16.29 -30.34 0.34
C PRO A 17 -14.91 -30.36 -0.36
N ARG A 18 -14.92 -30.95 -1.56
CA ARG A 18 -13.77 -31.16 -2.44
C ARG A 18 -13.07 -29.84 -2.78
N LEU A 19 -11.75 -29.83 -2.59
CA LEU A 19 -10.81 -28.90 -3.19
C LEU A 19 -11.01 -28.88 -4.72
N CYS A 20 -11.34 -27.73 -5.30
CA CYS A 20 -11.36 -27.57 -6.75
C CYS A 20 -9.93 -27.68 -7.29
N LEU A 21 -9.58 -28.86 -7.82
CA LEU A 21 -8.42 -29.03 -8.70
C LEU A 21 -8.68 -28.22 -9.98
N PHE A 22 -7.79 -27.29 -10.31
CA PHE A 22 -7.73 -26.68 -11.63
C PHE A 22 -7.37 -27.76 -12.68
N PRO A 23 -8.07 -27.86 -13.81
CA PRO A 23 -7.69 -28.79 -14.87
C PRO A 23 -6.39 -28.33 -15.53
N GLN A 24 -5.47 -29.28 -15.63
CA GLN A 24 -4.17 -29.16 -16.27
C GLN A 24 -4.37 -29.09 -17.80
N VAL A 25 -3.98 -27.97 -18.41
CA VAL A 25 -4.08 -27.76 -19.87
C VAL A 25 -2.94 -28.52 -20.57
N PRO A 26 -3.21 -29.35 -21.60
CA PRO A 26 -2.18 -30.09 -22.32
C PRO A 26 -1.38 -29.18 -23.26
N PRO A 27 -0.13 -29.55 -23.63
CA PRO A 27 0.72 -28.71 -24.46
C PRO A 27 0.39 -28.92 -25.94
N HIS A 28 -0.02 -27.88 -26.67
CA HIS A 28 0.13 -27.88 -28.12
C HIS A 28 0.39 -26.47 -28.68
N ASP A 29 1.45 -26.46 -29.48
CA ASP A 29 1.74 -25.65 -30.67
C ASP A 29 2.08 -24.17 -30.53
N THR A 30 3.40 -23.94 -30.66
CA THR A 30 4.05 -22.71 -31.10
C THR A 30 3.39 -22.14 -32.35
N GLN A 31 2.57 -21.10 -32.18
CA GLN A 31 2.36 -20.10 -33.21
C GLN A 31 2.74 -18.71 -32.69
N THR A 32 3.77 -18.17 -33.32
CA THR A 32 4.28 -16.81 -33.18
C THR A 32 3.15 -15.81 -33.40
N THR A 33 2.53 -15.33 -32.31
CA THR A 33 1.54 -14.25 -32.39
C THR A 33 2.32 -12.94 -32.55
N GLN A 34 2.44 -12.50 -33.80
CA GLN A 34 3.00 -11.20 -34.16
C GLN A 34 2.02 -10.10 -33.71
N TRP A 35 2.48 -9.21 -32.83
CA TRP A 35 1.67 -8.11 -32.31
C TRP A 35 1.47 -7.02 -33.39
N PRO A 36 0.28 -6.42 -33.53
CA PRO A 36 0.09 -5.27 -34.41
C PRO A 36 0.86 -4.04 -33.89
N PRO A 37 1.28 -3.12 -34.78
CA PRO A 37 2.06 -1.95 -34.39
C PRO A 37 1.24 -1.02 -33.49
N ARG A 38 1.88 -0.65 -32.38
CA ARG A 38 1.42 0.22 -31.31
C ARG A 38 0.73 1.49 -31.82
N LEU A 39 -0.53 1.71 -31.41
CA LEU A 39 -1.05 3.07 -31.23
C LEU A 39 -0.43 3.63 -29.95
N LEU A 40 0.78 4.18 -30.08
CA LEU A 40 1.39 5.02 -29.07
C LEU A 40 0.59 6.33 -29.00
N CYS A 41 -0.13 6.56 -27.90
CA CYS A 41 -0.30 7.93 -27.43
C CYS A 41 1.11 8.50 -27.18
N PRO A 42 1.44 9.73 -27.60
CA PRO A 42 2.74 10.31 -27.31
C PRO A 42 2.92 10.37 -25.80
N LEU A 43 4.00 9.77 -25.28
CA LEU A 43 4.48 10.11 -23.94
C LEU A 43 4.83 11.61 -23.94
N PRO A 44 4.50 12.35 -22.86
CA PRO A 44 5.04 13.69 -22.70
C PRO A 44 6.58 13.63 -22.69
N PRO A 45 7.26 14.68 -23.19
CA PRO A 45 8.72 14.71 -23.23
C PRO A 45 9.30 14.54 -21.81
N PRO A 46 10.54 14.02 -21.70
CA PRO A 46 11.15 13.59 -20.43
C PRO A 46 11.52 14.71 -19.44
N SER A 47 10.84 15.86 -19.48
CA SER A 47 11.08 17.02 -18.61
C SER A 47 9.90 17.44 -17.76
N THR A 48 8.78 16.71 -17.76
CA THR A 48 7.63 17.04 -16.90
C THR A 48 7.86 16.43 -15.51
N SER A 49 8.34 17.25 -14.59
CA SER A 49 8.44 16.87 -13.17
C SER A 49 7.04 16.53 -12.63
N ALA A 50 6.93 15.64 -11.65
CA ALA A 50 5.66 15.38 -10.97
C ALA A 50 4.99 16.68 -10.44
N ASN A 51 5.81 17.70 -10.14
CA ASN A 51 5.35 19.05 -9.80
C ASN A 51 4.65 19.77 -10.96
N ASP A 52 5.07 19.56 -12.21
CA ASP A 52 4.45 20.20 -13.37
C ASP A 52 3.08 19.59 -13.68
N LEU A 53 2.93 18.28 -13.46
CA LEU A 53 1.65 17.57 -13.59
C LEU A 53 0.67 18.00 -12.49
N ALA A 54 1.15 18.15 -11.25
CA ALA A 54 0.37 18.68 -10.15
C ALA A 54 -0.04 20.15 -10.37
N GLN A 55 0.86 21.00 -10.87
CA GLN A 55 0.55 22.39 -11.20
C GLN A 55 -0.41 22.53 -12.38
N LYS A 56 -0.28 21.64 -13.39
CA LYS A 56 -1.22 21.57 -14.51
C LYS A 56 -2.62 21.17 -14.04
N LEU A 57 -2.72 20.18 -13.17
CA LEU A 57 -3.99 19.79 -12.56
C LEU A 57 -4.58 20.91 -11.69
N LEU A 58 -3.78 21.61 -10.89
CA LEU A 58 -4.25 22.77 -10.11
C LEU A 58 -4.86 23.86 -11.01
N LYS A 59 -4.22 24.12 -12.15
CA LYS A 59 -4.66 25.13 -13.13
C LYS A 59 -5.90 24.69 -13.91
N ASP A 60 -5.98 23.41 -14.29
CA ASP A 60 -7.10 22.85 -15.04
C ASP A 60 -8.39 22.79 -14.20
N TYR A 61 -8.27 22.70 -12.87
CA TYR A 61 -9.40 22.73 -11.91
C TYR A 61 -9.60 24.10 -11.23
N GLY A 62 -8.88 25.15 -11.63
CA GLY A 62 -9.07 26.52 -11.10
C GLY A 62 -8.70 26.69 -9.63
N LEU A 63 -7.86 25.81 -9.07
CA LEU A 63 -7.43 25.83 -7.67
C LEU A 63 -6.11 26.61 -7.54
N THR A 64 -6.06 27.60 -6.67
CA THR A 64 -4.83 28.34 -6.38
C THR A 64 -3.96 27.59 -5.37
N ALA A 65 -2.63 27.62 -5.56
CA ALA A 65 -1.69 27.09 -4.58
C ALA A 65 -1.89 27.75 -3.20
N PRO A 66 -1.74 27.01 -2.08
CA PRO A 66 -1.93 27.58 -0.76
C PRO A 66 -0.93 28.71 -0.53
N VAL A 67 -1.45 29.87 -0.13
CA VAL A 67 -0.68 31.03 0.29
C VAL A 67 0.11 30.64 1.55
N SER A 68 1.44 30.73 1.47
CA SER A 68 2.32 30.53 2.60
C SER A 68 2.05 31.58 3.68
N GLY A 69 1.36 31.20 4.74
CA GLY A 69 1.18 32.00 5.95
C GLY A 69 -0.27 32.14 6.40
N SER A 70 -0.88 31.05 6.87
CA SER A 70 -2.14 31.08 7.63
C SER A 70 -1.80 30.99 9.13
N GLN A 71 -2.59 31.67 9.98
CA GLN A 71 -2.42 31.64 11.45
C GLN A 71 -2.37 30.21 12.05
N ASP A 72 -3.00 29.24 11.38
CA ASP A 72 -2.95 27.83 11.77
C ASP A 72 -1.50 27.26 11.82
N GLN A 73 -0.61 27.73 10.93
CA GLN A 73 0.79 27.28 10.92
C GLN A 73 1.56 27.79 12.15
N GLN A 74 1.22 29.00 12.65
CA GLN A 74 1.86 29.58 13.83
C GLN A 74 1.42 28.89 15.13
N ASP A 75 0.20 28.35 15.17
CA ASP A 75 -0.26 27.55 16.31
C ASP A 75 0.36 26.14 16.33
N TYR A 76 0.67 25.56 15.16
CA TYR A 76 1.47 24.34 15.09
C TYR A 76 2.92 24.57 15.57
N ASP A 77 3.56 25.67 15.19
CA ASP A 77 4.95 25.97 15.60
C ASP A 77 5.06 26.35 17.09
N LYS A 78 4.03 26.98 17.68
CA LYS A 78 3.98 27.26 19.13
C LYS A 78 3.80 26.02 19.99
N ALA A 79 3.10 24.99 19.50
CA ALA A 79 2.96 23.72 20.20
C ALA A 79 4.26 22.89 20.20
N ALA A 80 5.15 23.12 19.24
CA ALA A 80 6.46 22.46 19.14
C ALA A 80 7.53 23.03 20.10
N GLY A 81 7.23 24.14 20.80
CA GLY A 81 8.12 24.82 21.73
C GLY A 81 8.09 24.32 23.18
N ALA A 82 7.53 23.14 23.45
CA ALA A 82 7.65 22.53 24.78
C ALA A 82 9.13 22.18 25.05
N PRO A 83 9.70 22.49 26.24
CA PRO A 83 11.06 22.09 26.55
C PRO A 83 11.15 20.57 26.39
N GLN A 84 12.01 20.12 25.47
CA GLN A 84 12.37 18.71 25.34
C GLN A 84 12.91 18.27 26.70
N GLN A 85 12.04 17.68 27.51
CA GLN A 85 12.43 17.00 28.71
C GLN A 85 13.37 15.91 28.22
N GLN A 86 14.66 16.08 28.49
CA GLN A 86 15.70 15.13 28.10
C GLN A 86 15.33 13.79 28.72
N VAL A 87 14.67 12.94 27.93
CA VAL A 87 14.49 11.54 28.26
C VAL A 87 15.89 11.01 28.48
N PRO A 88 16.18 10.37 29.63
CA PRO A 88 17.51 9.84 29.88
C PRO A 88 17.88 8.97 28.68
N LYS A 89 18.99 9.30 28.01
CA LYS A 89 19.47 8.59 26.82
C LYS A 89 19.71 7.15 27.22
N LYS A 90 18.70 6.29 27.06
CA LYS A 90 18.89 4.86 27.04
C LYS A 90 19.92 4.63 25.94
N GLU A 91 21.06 4.05 26.32
CA GLU A 91 22.12 3.73 25.39
C GLU A 91 21.51 2.97 24.22
N ARG A 92 21.63 3.55 23.02
CA ARG A 92 20.95 3.08 21.82
C ARG A 92 21.53 1.71 21.48
N ASP A 93 20.67 0.74 21.12
CA ASP A 93 21.12 -0.63 20.86
C ASP A 93 22.24 -0.63 19.79
N PRO A 94 23.35 -1.36 20.02
CA PRO A 94 24.51 -1.33 19.11
C PRO A 94 24.14 -1.73 17.67
N ALA A 95 23.11 -2.57 17.48
CA ALA A 95 22.63 -2.93 16.15
C ALA A 95 22.00 -1.73 15.43
N VAL A 96 21.23 -0.91 16.14
CA VAL A 96 20.61 0.31 15.57
C VAL A 96 21.69 1.34 15.22
N ALA A 97 22.67 1.52 16.11
CA ALA A 97 23.79 2.43 15.87
C ALA A 97 24.64 2.01 14.65
N ALA A 98 24.86 0.71 14.44
CA ALA A 98 25.56 0.20 13.26
C ALA A 98 24.80 0.47 11.96
N VAL A 99 23.46 0.31 11.97
CA VAL A 99 22.61 0.59 10.80
C VAL A 99 22.59 2.09 10.49
N GLU A 100 22.50 2.94 11.51
CA GLU A 100 22.56 4.40 11.35
C GLU A 100 23.90 4.85 10.74
N GLN A 101 25.02 4.27 11.20
CA GLN A 101 26.33 4.54 10.61
C GLN A 101 26.41 4.06 9.14
N ALA A 102 25.81 2.92 8.81
CA ALA A 102 25.76 2.44 7.43
C ALA A 102 24.92 3.37 6.54
N VAL A 103 23.75 3.81 7.03
CA VAL A 103 22.89 4.78 6.34
C VAL A 103 23.62 6.11 6.12
N GLN A 104 24.32 6.62 7.13
CA GLN A 104 25.09 7.86 6.99
C GLN A 104 26.19 7.75 5.93
N LYS A 105 26.87 6.60 5.85
CA LYS A 105 27.86 6.32 4.80
C LYS A 105 27.22 6.27 3.41
N ILE A 106 26.05 5.65 3.29
CA ILE A 106 25.30 5.60 2.02
C ILE A 106 24.95 7.02 1.60
N VAL A 107 24.31 7.80 2.48
CA VAL A 107 23.90 9.19 2.21
C VAL A 107 25.08 10.05 1.77
N ALA A 108 26.23 9.94 2.44
CA ALA A 108 27.44 10.67 2.05
C ALA A 108 27.99 10.24 0.68
N SER A 109 27.78 8.99 0.27
CA SER A 109 28.22 8.47 -1.02
C SER A 109 27.26 8.79 -2.18
N ILE A 110 26.01 9.20 -1.89
CA ILE A 110 24.98 9.47 -2.92
C ILE A 110 25.47 10.50 -3.95
N ASP A 111 26.17 11.55 -3.49
CA ASP A 111 26.64 12.63 -4.35
C ASP A 111 27.66 12.20 -5.41
N ALA A 112 28.45 11.16 -5.12
CA ALA A 112 29.44 10.60 -6.04
C ALA A 112 28.87 9.44 -6.90
N SER A 113 27.68 8.94 -6.54
CA SER A 113 27.07 7.79 -7.18
C SER A 113 26.10 8.18 -8.31
N VAL A 114 25.87 7.23 -9.22
CA VAL A 114 24.86 7.35 -10.28
C VAL A 114 23.67 6.45 -9.97
N ASN A 115 22.49 6.87 -10.40
CA ASN A 115 21.29 6.07 -10.33
C ASN A 115 21.47 4.83 -11.24
N PRO A 116 21.35 3.60 -10.71
CA PRO A 116 21.58 2.37 -11.47
C PRO A 116 20.56 2.15 -12.60
N GLU A 117 19.36 2.71 -12.50
CA GLU A 117 18.30 2.55 -13.51
C GLU A 117 18.48 3.49 -14.70
N THR A 118 19.02 4.69 -14.46
CA THR A 118 19.14 5.72 -15.49
C THR A 118 20.58 5.96 -15.94
N GLY A 119 21.57 5.47 -15.19
CA GLY A 119 22.99 5.71 -15.40
C GLY A 119 23.42 7.17 -15.19
N LYS A 120 22.54 8.02 -14.64
CA LYS A 120 22.77 9.46 -14.46
C LYS A 120 22.97 9.81 -12.98
N ALA A 121 23.57 10.97 -12.70
CA ALA A 121 23.62 11.50 -11.35
C ALA A 121 22.21 11.73 -10.79
N TYR A 122 22.02 11.48 -9.49
CA TYR A 122 20.74 11.70 -8.82
C TYR A 122 20.32 13.17 -8.88
N THR A 123 19.05 13.40 -9.18
CA THR A 123 18.43 14.73 -9.08
C THR A 123 18.28 15.15 -7.61
N PRO A 124 18.20 16.46 -7.31
CA PRO A 124 18.01 16.93 -5.93
C PRO A 124 16.78 16.33 -5.23
N ALA A 125 15.69 16.12 -5.97
CA ALA A 125 14.47 15.52 -5.44
C ALA A 125 14.63 14.02 -5.11
N GLU A 126 15.30 13.25 -5.97
CA GLU A 126 15.59 11.84 -5.70
C GLU A 126 16.51 11.68 -4.49
N LYS A 127 17.52 12.55 -4.37
CA LYS A 127 18.42 12.56 -3.19
C LYS A 127 17.64 12.82 -1.90
N LEU A 128 16.73 13.81 -1.92
CA LEU A 128 15.91 14.15 -0.77
C LEU A 128 15.00 12.97 -0.37
N ASN A 129 14.30 12.36 -1.34
CA ASN A 129 13.42 11.22 -1.09
C ASN A 129 14.21 10.01 -0.58
N LEU A 130 15.33 9.68 -1.20
CA LEU A 130 16.17 8.56 -0.79
C LEU A 130 16.73 8.77 0.63
N THR A 131 17.18 9.99 0.95
CA THR A 131 17.66 10.32 2.30
C THR A 131 16.54 10.18 3.33
N LYS A 132 15.33 10.63 2.98
CA LYS A 132 14.14 10.45 3.83
C LYS A 132 13.82 8.97 4.03
N ASP A 133 13.74 8.19 2.96
CA ASP A 133 13.43 6.76 3.02
C ASP A 133 14.45 5.98 3.86
N LEU A 134 15.74 6.30 3.73
CA LEU A 134 16.79 5.70 4.54
C LEU A 134 16.68 6.09 6.02
N THR A 135 16.24 7.32 6.32
CA THR A 135 15.99 7.77 7.69
C THR A 135 14.74 7.10 8.27
N ASP A 136 13.66 6.97 7.50
CA ASP A 136 12.45 6.26 7.93
C ASP A 136 12.76 4.77 8.16
N PHE A 137 13.64 4.19 7.34
CA PHE A 137 14.14 2.82 7.52
C PHE A 137 14.87 2.64 8.85
N THR A 138 15.75 3.56 9.28
CA THR A 138 16.40 3.44 10.60
C THR A 138 15.38 3.48 11.73
N GLY A 139 14.33 4.31 11.61
CA GLY A 139 13.22 4.35 12.56
C GLY A 139 12.47 3.02 12.66
N VAL A 140 12.21 2.35 11.52
CA VAL A 140 11.59 1.01 11.50
C VAL A 140 12.49 -0.03 12.15
N VAL A 141 13.80 0.00 11.88
CA VAL A 141 14.76 -0.92 12.50
C VAL A 141 14.85 -0.70 14.01
N GLU A 142 14.87 0.55 14.46
CA GLU A 142 14.83 0.89 15.89
C GLU A 142 13.55 0.37 16.55
N ALA A 143 12.39 0.59 15.93
CA ALA A 143 11.13 0.05 16.41
C ALA A 143 11.15 -1.49 16.49
N PHE A 144 11.67 -2.16 15.45
CA PHE A 144 11.84 -3.61 15.44
C PHE A 144 12.75 -4.10 16.57
N VAL A 145 13.92 -3.49 16.75
CA VAL A 145 14.87 -3.87 17.82
C VAL A 145 14.28 -3.63 19.21
N ASN A 146 13.52 -2.56 19.38
CA ASN A 146 12.83 -2.26 20.64
C ASN A 146 11.61 -3.17 20.90
N GLN A 147 11.05 -3.79 19.86
CA GLN A 147 9.87 -4.65 19.95
C GLN A 147 10.18 -6.14 19.82
N ARG A 148 11.39 -6.53 19.37
CA ARG A 148 11.79 -7.92 19.23
C ARG A 148 11.63 -8.67 20.56
N GLY A 149 10.95 -9.81 20.52
CA GLY A 149 10.68 -10.62 21.71
C GLY A 149 9.55 -10.12 22.61
N LYS A 150 8.95 -8.95 22.36
CA LYS A 150 7.71 -8.55 23.04
C LYS A 150 6.55 -9.33 22.43
N VAL A 151 6.05 -10.30 23.19
CA VAL A 151 4.85 -11.05 22.82
C VAL A 151 3.61 -10.28 23.28
N ILE A 152 2.55 -10.34 22.48
CA ILE A 152 1.26 -9.77 22.86
C ILE A 152 0.73 -10.52 24.08
N ASP A 153 0.39 -9.78 25.14
CA ASP A 153 -0.24 -10.35 26.33
C ASP A 153 -1.71 -10.68 26.03
N TRP A 154 -1.98 -11.97 25.85
CA TRP A 154 -3.32 -12.48 25.53
C TRP A 154 -4.37 -12.13 26.59
N GLN A 155 -3.99 -11.92 27.86
CA GLN A 155 -4.94 -11.57 28.92
C GLN A 155 -5.48 -10.15 28.78
N ARG A 156 -4.78 -9.29 28.03
CA ARG A 156 -5.17 -7.90 27.80
C ARG A 156 -6.02 -7.72 26.54
N ILE A 157 -6.18 -8.77 25.74
CA ILE A 157 -7.02 -8.75 24.54
C ILE A 157 -8.47 -8.92 24.98
N ASN A 158 -9.28 -7.89 24.73
CA ASN A 158 -10.72 -7.93 24.93
C ASN A 158 -11.44 -7.74 23.60
N PRO A 159 -12.63 -8.31 23.42
CA PRO A 159 -13.47 -7.99 22.27
C PRO A 159 -13.72 -6.47 22.18
N PRO A 160 -13.78 -5.91 20.96
CA PRO A 160 -14.10 -4.51 20.79
C PRO A 160 -15.47 -4.19 21.40
N PRO A 161 -15.67 -2.96 21.94
CA PRO A 161 -16.97 -2.55 22.46
C PRO A 161 -17.99 -2.46 21.32
N LYS A 162 -19.28 -2.59 21.66
CA LYS A 162 -20.38 -2.80 20.69
C LYS A 162 -20.52 -1.66 19.67
N ASP A 163 -20.08 -0.46 20.01
CA ASP A 163 -20.13 0.76 19.22
C ASP A 163 -18.89 0.97 18.32
N MET A 164 -17.80 0.23 18.53
CA MET A 164 -16.59 0.35 17.72
C MET A 164 -16.76 -0.24 16.31
N ILE A 165 -17.63 -1.23 16.14
CA ILE A 165 -17.90 -1.89 14.86
C ILE A 165 -19.39 -1.79 14.57
N VAL A 166 -19.76 -0.87 13.67
CA VAL A 166 -21.15 -0.64 13.27
C VAL A 166 -21.53 -1.59 12.12
N PRO A 167 -22.61 -2.38 12.24
CA PRO A 167 -23.10 -3.21 11.15
C PRO A 167 -23.53 -2.37 9.94
N TYR A 168 -23.21 -2.83 8.72
CA TYR A 168 -23.54 -2.10 7.49
C TYR A 168 -25.03 -1.79 7.33
N ALA A 169 -25.90 -2.69 7.77
CA ALA A 169 -27.36 -2.52 7.70
C ALA A 169 -27.91 -1.40 8.60
N GLU A 170 -27.13 -0.95 9.60
CA GLU A 170 -27.51 0.14 10.50
C GLU A 170 -27.05 1.51 10.00
N LEU A 171 -26.27 1.56 8.91
CA LEU A 171 -25.81 2.82 8.33
C LEU A 171 -26.97 3.58 7.69
N ALA A 172 -27.09 4.87 8.02
CA ALA A 172 -28.14 5.71 7.46
C ALA A 172 -27.96 5.87 5.94
N PRO A 173 -29.05 5.77 5.15
CA PRO A 173 -28.98 6.03 3.72
C PRO A 173 -28.64 7.49 3.46
N VAL A 174 -27.80 7.72 2.45
CA VAL A 174 -27.43 9.07 2.03
C VAL A 174 -28.44 9.56 0.99
N ALA A 175 -29.01 10.74 1.20
CA ALA A 175 -29.88 11.40 0.23
C ALA A 175 -29.14 11.66 -1.08
N GLU A 176 -29.77 11.40 -2.23
CA GLU A 176 -29.15 11.55 -3.56
C GLU A 176 -28.51 12.93 -3.75
N ALA A 177 -29.18 13.99 -3.32
CA ALA A 177 -28.69 15.37 -3.42
C ALA A 177 -27.38 15.62 -2.65
N ALA A 178 -27.08 14.84 -1.61
CA ALA A 178 -25.87 15.01 -0.80
C ALA A 178 -24.68 14.17 -1.31
N LYS A 179 -24.91 13.20 -2.21
CA LYS A 179 -23.86 12.26 -2.66
C LYS A 179 -22.69 12.97 -3.35
N GLY A 180 -22.98 13.93 -4.24
CA GLY A 180 -21.95 14.68 -4.96
C GLY A 180 -20.96 15.36 -4.01
N ALA A 181 -21.47 16.07 -3.00
CA ALA A 181 -20.64 16.78 -2.02
C ALA A 181 -19.75 15.85 -1.16
N TYR A 182 -20.15 14.58 -0.97
CA TYR A 182 -19.30 13.59 -0.31
C TYR A 182 -18.24 13.02 -1.27
N LEU A 183 -18.61 12.78 -2.53
CA LEU A 183 -17.69 12.29 -3.56
C LEU A 183 -16.59 13.30 -3.88
N ASP A 184 -16.89 14.60 -3.86
CA ASP A 184 -15.89 15.68 -4.05
C ASP A 184 -14.76 15.65 -3.00
N LYS A 185 -15.02 15.05 -1.84
CA LYS A 185 -14.05 14.89 -0.74
C LYS A 185 -13.39 13.51 -0.71
N LEU A 186 -13.85 12.57 -1.54
CA LEU A 186 -13.42 11.18 -1.52
C LEU A 186 -12.18 10.99 -2.40
N VAL A 187 -11.15 10.34 -1.85
CA VAL A 187 -9.98 9.87 -2.61
C VAL A 187 -9.96 8.35 -2.61
N VAL A 188 -9.85 7.75 -3.79
CA VAL A 188 -9.74 6.29 -3.94
C VAL A 188 -8.27 5.91 -4.15
N LEU A 189 -7.66 5.31 -3.14
CA LEU A 189 -6.29 4.78 -3.21
C LEU A 189 -6.29 3.25 -3.36
N LYS A 190 -5.47 2.73 -4.27
CA LYS A 190 -5.30 1.29 -4.51
C LYS A 190 -3.84 0.90 -4.34
N LEU A 191 -3.57 -0.06 -3.45
CA LEU A 191 -2.23 -0.59 -3.23
C LEU A 191 -1.82 -1.50 -4.38
N ASN A 192 -0.72 -1.18 -5.07
CA ASN A 192 -0.26 -1.87 -6.28
C ASN A 192 1.19 -2.40 -6.19
N GLY A 193 1.73 -2.57 -4.98
CA GLY A 193 3.09 -3.07 -4.78
C GLY A 193 3.25 -4.58 -4.97
N GLY A 194 2.14 -5.33 -5.07
CA GLY A 194 2.17 -6.79 -5.17
C GLY A 194 2.51 -7.29 -6.57
N LEU A 195 3.41 -8.26 -6.66
CA LEU A 195 3.77 -8.95 -7.91
C LEU A 195 2.90 -10.19 -8.16
N GLY A 196 2.73 -10.54 -9.44
CA GLY A 196 1.96 -11.70 -9.89
C GLY A 196 2.68 -13.05 -9.79
N THR A 197 3.82 -13.11 -9.11
CA THR A 197 4.74 -14.27 -9.11
C THR A 197 4.10 -15.55 -8.56
N THR A 198 3.23 -15.44 -7.55
CA THR A 198 2.47 -16.59 -7.01
C THR A 198 1.55 -17.23 -8.07
N MET A 199 1.14 -16.48 -9.09
CA MET A 199 0.30 -16.96 -10.19
C MET A 199 1.11 -17.29 -11.45
N GLY A 200 2.45 -17.33 -11.36
CA GLY A 200 3.32 -17.62 -12.51
C GLY A 200 3.42 -16.47 -13.52
N CYS A 201 2.91 -15.29 -13.19
CA CYS A 201 2.97 -14.12 -14.06
C CYS A 201 4.20 -13.26 -13.76
N VAL A 202 4.73 -12.61 -14.80
CA VAL A 202 5.78 -11.59 -14.67
C VAL A 202 5.13 -10.22 -14.54
N GLY A 203 5.57 -9.44 -13.55
CA GLY A 203 5.12 -8.06 -13.35
C GLY A 203 4.08 -7.88 -12.23
N PRO A 204 3.46 -6.69 -12.15
CA PRO A 204 2.52 -6.36 -11.09
C PRO A 204 1.24 -7.20 -11.18
N LYS A 205 0.74 -7.64 -10.03
CA LYS A 205 -0.46 -8.48 -9.94
C LYS A 205 -1.69 -7.84 -10.60
N SER A 206 -1.77 -6.51 -10.56
CA SER A 206 -2.87 -5.75 -11.12
C SER A 206 -2.93 -5.77 -12.66
N ALA A 207 -1.81 -6.01 -13.34
CA ALA A 207 -1.74 -6.01 -14.80
C ALA A 207 -2.29 -7.30 -15.44
N ILE A 208 -2.71 -8.28 -14.61
CA ILE A 208 -3.28 -9.54 -15.08
C ILE A 208 -4.70 -9.30 -15.59
N GLU A 209 -5.04 -9.93 -16.71
CA GLU A 209 -6.40 -9.94 -17.24
C GLU A 209 -7.31 -10.80 -16.36
N VAL A 210 -8.41 -10.21 -15.88
CA VAL A 210 -9.33 -10.85 -14.92
C VAL A 210 -10.60 -11.31 -15.61
N HIS A 211 -11.23 -10.41 -16.37
CA HIS A 211 -12.51 -10.67 -17.02
C HIS A 211 -12.61 -9.86 -18.31
N SER A 212 -13.13 -10.47 -19.37
CA SER A 212 -13.38 -9.79 -20.66
C SER A 212 -12.18 -8.99 -21.19
N LYS A 213 -10.96 -9.54 -21.03
CA LYS A 213 -9.69 -8.89 -21.39
C LYS A 213 -9.44 -7.55 -20.68
N HIS A 214 -10.02 -7.36 -19.50
CA HIS A 214 -9.77 -6.20 -18.65
C HIS A 214 -8.89 -6.58 -17.47
N THR A 215 -7.92 -5.71 -17.18
CA THR A 215 -7.05 -5.78 -16.01
C THR A 215 -7.71 -5.13 -14.79
N PHE A 216 -7.16 -5.36 -13.59
CA PHE A 216 -7.72 -4.73 -12.37
C PHE A 216 -7.78 -3.20 -12.45
N PRO A 217 -6.72 -2.48 -12.87
CA PRO A 217 -6.77 -1.02 -13.00
C PRO A 217 -7.83 -0.57 -14.00
N ARG A 218 -8.05 -1.32 -15.09
CA ARG A 218 -9.07 -0.99 -16.09
C ARG A 218 -10.47 -1.04 -15.50
N LEU A 219 -10.77 -2.10 -14.74
CA LEU A 219 -12.06 -2.25 -14.06
C LEU A 219 -12.28 -1.17 -13.00
N ILE A 220 -11.25 -0.80 -12.24
CA ILE A 220 -11.34 0.25 -11.22
C ILE A 220 -11.56 1.61 -11.86
N VAL A 221 -10.85 1.93 -12.95
CA VAL A 221 -11.08 3.18 -13.69
C VAL A 221 -12.50 3.21 -14.24
N GLN A 222 -13.00 2.11 -14.83
CA GLN A 222 -14.39 2.02 -15.30
C GLN A 222 -15.40 2.27 -14.18
N GLN A 223 -15.16 1.71 -12.99
CA GLN A 223 -16.02 1.95 -11.82
C GLN A 223 -16.02 3.42 -11.42
N ILE A 224 -14.85 4.04 -11.30
CA ILE A 224 -14.74 5.44 -10.88
C ILE A 224 -15.31 6.39 -11.93
N THR A 225 -15.13 6.11 -13.23
CA THR A 225 -15.73 6.91 -14.31
C THR A 225 -17.26 6.79 -14.37
N HIS A 226 -17.83 5.73 -13.79
CA HIS A 226 -19.28 5.54 -13.72
C HIS A 226 -19.92 6.10 -12.44
N LEU A 227 -19.12 6.59 -11.48
CA LEU A 227 -19.58 7.33 -10.30
C LEU A 227 -19.90 8.78 -10.66
#